data_AF-A0A1N6H1I4-F1
#
_entry.id   AF-A0A1N6H1I4-F1
#
_cell.length_a   1.000
_cell.length_b   1.000
_cell.length_c   1.000
_cell.angle_alpha   90.00
_cell.angle_beta   90.00
_cell.angle_gamma   90.00
#
_symmetry.space_group_name_H-M   'P 1'
#
loop_
_entity.id
_entity.type
_entity.pdbx_description
1 polymer ?
#
loop_
_entity_poly.entity_id
_entity_poly.type
_entity_poly.pdbx_seq_one_letter_code
_entity_poly.pdbx_strand_id
1 'polypeptide(L)'
;MAFLIFFAFSLFLLIIFLDRYMMHKAVKNKLQKILNLEEKIVLIKENVKSETFTVGLKNHRYHFRKSDLYFFDNAFVIIGFYKIVGVKIYTCIIVFSDGNDLDTKDLKTFNLNSSNNDIYIEFGKASFTSTNVSVRLKNISKEEKQLIKIK
;
A
#
# COMPACT_ATOMS: atom_id res chain seq x y z
N MET A 1 34.24 -3.13 -25.90
CA MET A 1 32.77 -2.99 -25.94
C MET A 1 32.06 -3.74 -24.81
N ALA A 2 32.32 -5.04 -24.60
CA ALA A 2 31.62 -5.83 -23.57
C ALA A 2 31.71 -5.25 -22.15
N PHE A 3 32.88 -4.71 -21.76
CA PHE A 3 33.06 -4.07 -20.45
C PHE A 3 32.15 -2.84 -20.25
N LEU A 4 32.03 -1.97 -21.26
CA LEU A 4 31.16 -0.79 -21.18
C LEU A 4 29.68 -1.18 -21.08
N ILE A 5 29.26 -2.23 -21.79
CA ILE A 5 27.89 -2.75 -21.72
C ILE A 5 27.62 -3.32 -20.32
N PHE A 6 28.54 -4.13 -19.78
CA PHE A 6 28.40 -4.69 -18.44
C PHE A 6 28.38 -3.59 -17.36
N PHE A 7 29.25 -2.60 -17.49
CA PHE A 7 29.28 -1.45 -16.58
C PHE A 7 27.97 -0.65 -16.63
N ALA A 8 27.47 -0.33 -17.83
CA ALA A 8 26.21 0.37 -18.00
C ALA A 8 25.02 -0.42 -17.43
N PHE A 9 25.00 -1.73 -17.64
CA PHE A 9 23.96 -2.61 -17.10
C PHE A 9 24.03 -2.68 -15.56
N SER A 10 25.22 -2.80 -14.99
CA SER A 10 25.42 -2.78 -13.54
C SER A 10 24.98 -1.44 -12.94
N LEU A 11 25.31 -0.32 -13.58
CA LEU A 11 24.91 1.01 -13.13
C LEU A 11 23.38 1.17 -13.18
N PHE A 12 22.75 0.67 -14.24
CA PHE A 12 21.29 0.67 -14.38
C PHE A 12 20.60 -0.13 -13.26
N LEU A 13 21.10 -1.33 -12.95
CA LEU A 13 20.59 -2.13 -11.83
C LEU A 13 20.78 -1.42 -10.48
N LEU A 14 21.92 -0.76 -10.28
CA LEU A 14 22.20 0.01 -9.06
C LEU A 14 21.20 1.17 -8.90
N ILE A 15 20.89 1.91 -9.97
CA ILE A 15 19.91 3.00 -9.94
C ILE A 15 18.52 2.46 -9.56
N ILE A 16 18.08 1.36 -10.17
CA ILE A 16 16.79 0.73 -9.82
C ILE A 16 16.80 0.31 -8.35
N PHE A 17 17.87 -0.31 -7.87
CA PHE A 17 17.99 -0.75 -6.50
C PHE A 17 17.89 0.43 -5.51
N LEU A 18 18.60 1.52 -5.79
CA LEU A 18 18.58 2.73 -4.96
C LEU A 18 17.19 3.37 -4.91
N ASP A 19 16.50 3.48 -6.04
CA ASP A 19 15.12 4.00 -6.10
C ASP A 19 14.17 3.15 -5.25
N ARG A 20 14.21 1.82 -5.40
CA ARG A 20 13.40 0.89 -4.60
C ARG A 20 13.74 0.96 -3.11
N TYR A 21 15.02 1.06 -2.77
CA TYR A 21 15.47 1.19 -1.37
C TYR A 21 14.99 2.50 -0.75
N MET A 22 15.08 3.61 -1.47
CA MET A 22 14.56 4.90 -1.02
C MET A 22 13.05 4.87 -0.80
N MET A 23 12.29 4.26 -1.72
CA MET A 23 10.85 4.06 -1.56
C MET A 23 10.54 3.24 -0.30
N HIS A 24 11.23 2.12 -0.11
CA HIS A 24 11.07 1.28 1.07
C HIS A 24 11.32 2.05 2.37
N LYS A 25 12.41 2.81 2.43
CA LYS A 25 12.77 3.63 3.59
C LYS A 25 11.71 4.72 3.85
N ALA A 26 11.22 5.38 2.80
CA ALA A 26 10.18 6.40 2.93
C ALA A 26 8.86 5.82 3.49
N VAL A 27 8.43 4.66 2.98
CA VAL A 27 7.24 3.97 3.49
C VAL A 27 7.44 3.52 4.93
N LYS A 28 8.58 2.94 5.27
CA LYS A 28 8.91 2.52 6.64
C LYS A 28 8.90 3.70 7.62
N ASN A 29 9.47 4.84 7.23
CA ASN A 29 9.46 6.05 8.05
C ASN A 29 8.04 6.59 8.23
N LYS A 30 7.20 6.58 7.18
CA LYS A 30 5.79 7.01 7.30
C LYS A 30 5.01 6.05 8.20
N LEU A 31 5.23 4.74 8.09
CA LEU A 31 4.64 3.76 9.00
C LEU A 31 5.06 4.01 10.45
N GLN A 32 6.35 4.22 10.73
CA GLN A 32 6.82 4.51 12.09
C GLN A 32 6.16 5.77 12.66
N LYS A 33 5.97 6.82 11.84
CA LYS A 33 5.25 8.01 12.28
C LYS A 33 3.81 7.70 12.67
N ILE A 34 3.11 6.88 11.88
CA ILE A 34 1.73 6.47 12.17
C ILE A 34 1.68 5.62 13.45
N LEU A 35 2.59 4.66 13.60
CA LEU A 35 2.65 3.81 14.79
C LEU A 35 3.05 4.57 16.07
N ASN A 36 3.67 5.75 15.92
CA ASN A 36 4.03 6.63 17.04
C ASN A 36 2.90 7.60 17.40
N LEU A 37 1.85 7.73 16.57
CA LEU A 37 0.63 8.37 17.02
C LEU A 37 0.05 7.46 18.11
N GLU A 38 -0.46 8.04 19.21
CA GLU A 38 -1.05 7.28 20.32
C GLU A 38 -2.38 6.58 19.95
N GLU A 39 -2.58 6.31 18.66
CA GLU A 39 -3.71 5.55 18.14
C GLU A 39 -3.53 4.07 18.49
N LYS A 40 -4.55 3.51 19.14
CA LYS A 40 -4.55 2.12 19.55
C LYS A 40 -4.68 1.21 18.32
N ILE A 41 -3.65 0.38 18.12
CA ILE A 41 -3.70 -0.71 17.14
C ILE A 41 -4.62 -1.80 17.69
N VAL A 42 -5.69 -2.09 16.97
CA VAL A 42 -6.65 -3.15 17.31
C VAL A 42 -6.17 -4.49 16.77
N LEU A 43 -5.67 -4.51 15.52
CA LEU A 43 -5.23 -5.74 14.86
C LEU A 43 -4.16 -5.44 13.80
N ILE A 44 -3.23 -6.38 13.63
CA ILE A 44 -2.31 -6.41 12.50
C ILE A 44 -2.51 -7.72 11.76
N LYS A 45 -2.76 -7.64 10.46
CA LYS A 45 -2.87 -8.82 9.58
C LYS A 45 -1.79 -8.75 8.51
N GLU A 46 -0.81 -9.64 8.62
CA GLU A 46 0.33 -9.65 7.71
C GLU A 46 0.11 -10.52 6.47
N ASN A 47 0.86 -10.24 5.40
CA ASN A 47 0.94 -11.07 4.19
C ASN A 47 -0.40 -11.35 3.51
N VAL A 48 -1.35 -10.42 3.59
CA VAL A 48 -2.63 -10.48 2.90
C VAL A 48 -2.41 -10.46 1.39
N LYS A 49 -3.07 -11.36 0.65
CA LYS A 49 -3.05 -11.34 -0.81
C LYS A 49 -3.85 -10.14 -1.30
N SER A 50 -3.27 -9.38 -2.21
CA SER A 50 -3.88 -8.18 -2.79
C SER A 50 -3.83 -8.22 -4.31
N GLU A 51 -4.87 -7.73 -4.95
CA GLU A 51 -4.88 -7.43 -6.38
C GLU A 51 -5.13 -5.94 -6.55
N THR A 52 -4.32 -5.31 -7.40
CA THR A 52 -4.36 -3.86 -7.60
C THR A 52 -4.56 -3.56 -9.08
N PHE A 53 -5.58 -2.78 -9.39
CA PHE A 53 -5.80 -2.21 -10.71
C PHE A 53 -5.66 -0.70 -10.64
N THR A 54 -5.02 -0.09 -11.63
CA THR A 54 -4.68 1.34 -11.58
C THR A 54 -4.83 1.97 -12.96
N VAL A 55 -5.41 3.16 -13.02
CA VAL A 55 -5.58 3.94 -14.25
C VAL A 55 -5.02 5.35 -14.07
N GLY A 56 -4.06 5.76 -14.92
CA GLY A 56 -3.42 7.08 -14.90
C GLY A 56 -1.89 7.04 -14.80
N LEU A 57 -1.22 8.19 -14.95
CA LEU A 57 0.24 8.30 -15.16
C LEU A 57 1.10 7.98 -13.92
N LYS A 58 0.58 8.13 -12.70
CA LYS A 58 1.31 7.92 -11.43
C LYS A 58 0.96 6.58 -10.74
N ASN A 59 0.76 5.53 -11.55
CA ASN A 59 0.30 4.23 -11.07
C ASN A 59 1.40 3.31 -10.48
N HIS A 60 2.66 3.49 -10.89
CA HIS A 60 3.76 2.56 -10.61
C HIS A 60 3.93 2.15 -9.14
N ARG A 61 3.54 3.01 -8.20
CA ARG A 61 3.69 2.77 -6.75
C ARG A 61 2.60 1.89 -6.14
N TYR A 62 1.44 1.83 -6.79
CA TYR A 62 0.25 1.12 -6.29
C TYR A 62 0.12 -0.29 -6.84
N HIS A 63 1.11 -0.79 -7.59
CA HIS A 63 1.14 -2.19 -7.99
C HIS A 63 1.74 -3.02 -6.87
N PHE A 64 0.93 -3.78 -6.15
CA PHE A 64 1.43 -4.74 -5.16
C PHE A 64 0.55 -5.99 -5.14
N ARG A 65 1.16 -7.14 -4.84
CA ARG A 65 0.47 -8.44 -4.76
C ARG A 65 0.20 -8.89 -3.33
N LYS A 66 0.85 -8.24 -2.37
CA LYS A 66 0.72 -8.50 -0.94
C LYS A 66 0.64 -7.20 -0.17
N SER A 67 -0.07 -7.22 0.94
CA SER A 67 -0.12 -6.12 1.88
C SER A 67 -0.10 -6.59 3.32
N ASP A 68 0.41 -5.72 4.19
CA ASP A 68 0.17 -5.80 5.62
C ASP A 68 -0.95 -4.81 5.95
N LEU A 69 -1.93 -5.25 6.74
CA LEU A 69 -3.08 -4.45 7.14
C LEU A 69 -2.97 -4.10 8.61
N TYR A 70 -3.18 -2.83 8.94
CA TYR A 70 -3.22 -2.34 10.31
C TYR A 70 -4.59 -1.73 10.54
N PHE A 71 -5.26 -2.24 11.56
CA PHE A 71 -6.57 -1.79 12.01
C PHE A 71 -6.36 -0.96 13.27
N PHE A 72 -6.67 0.32 13.19
CA PHE A 72 -6.70 1.25 14.31
C PHE A 72 -8.17 1.54 14.65
N ASP A 73 -8.41 2.13 15.82
CA ASP A 73 -9.78 2.48 16.23
C ASP A 73 -10.43 3.52 15.29
N ASN A 74 -9.64 4.40 14.67
CA ASN A 74 -10.07 5.53 13.82
C ASN A 74 -9.39 5.53 12.43
N ALA A 75 -8.62 4.50 12.10
CA ALA A 75 -7.90 4.42 10.83
C ALA A 75 -7.73 2.98 10.34
N PHE A 76 -7.60 2.83 9.03
CA PHE A 76 -7.23 1.59 8.37
C PHE A 76 -6.05 1.86 7.45
N VAL A 77 -4.97 1.12 7.64
CA VAL A 77 -3.73 1.31 6.89
C VAL A 77 -3.38 0.05 6.12
N ILE A 78 -3.13 0.23 4.82
CA ILE A 78 -2.69 -0.83 3.90
C ILE A 78 -1.27 -0.53 3.48
N ILE A 79 -0.36 -1.48 3.72
CA ILE A 79 1.03 -1.35 3.32
C ILE A 79 1.33 -2.35 2.23
N GLY A 80 1.42 -1.87 1.00
CA GLY A 80 1.74 -2.70 -0.16
C GLY A 80 3.22 -3.08 -0.19
N PHE A 81 3.53 -4.34 -0.51
CA PHE A 81 4.90 -4.80 -0.63
C PHE A 81 5.10 -5.91 -1.65
N TYR A 82 6.36 -6.08 -2.04
CA TYR A 82 6.88 -7.28 -2.70
C TYR A 82 7.73 -8.10 -1.72
N LYS A 83 7.73 -9.42 -1.88
CA LYS A 83 8.59 -10.31 -1.10
C LYS A 83 9.71 -10.82 -2.00
N ILE A 84 10.95 -10.46 -1.69
CA ILE A 84 12.15 -10.93 -2.40
C ILE A 84 12.98 -11.74 -1.39
N VAL A 85 13.17 -13.04 -1.64
CA VAL A 85 13.99 -13.95 -0.81
C VAL A 85 13.71 -13.78 0.69
N GLY A 86 12.43 -13.80 1.08
CA GLY A 86 12.02 -13.66 2.49
C GLY A 86 11.83 -12.22 2.98
N VAL A 87 12.46 -11.22 2.35
CA VAL A 87 12.43 -9.82 2.78
C VAL A 87 11.22 -9.08 2.19
N LYS A 88 10.52 -8.29 3.02
CA LYS A 88 9.43 -7.40 2.57
C LYS A 88 10.02 -6.08 2.06
N ILE A 89 9.79 -5.75 0.79
CA ILE A 89 10.09 -4.46 0.19
C ILE A 89 8.79 -3.68 0.06
N TYR A 90 8.51 -2.84 1.04
CA TYR A 90 7.39 -1.90 1.02
C TYR A 90 7.46 -0.91 -0.14
N THR A 91 6.33 -0.72 -0.82
CA THR A 91 6.23 0.13 -2.03
C THR A 91 5.27 1.29 -1.86
N CYS A 92 4.22 1.11 -1.06
CA CYS A 92 3.26 2.16 -0.78
C CYS A 92 2.63 1.96 0.60
N ILE A 93 2.10 3.06 1.12
CA ILE A 93 1.24 3.08 2.30
C ILE A 93 0.00 3.86 1.92
N ILE A 94 -1.15 3.25 2.16
CA ILE A 94 -2.47 3.83 1.92
C ILE A 94 -3.11 3.94 3.28
N VAL A 95 -3.49 5.16 3.64
CA VAL A 95 -4.07 5.48 4.95
C VAL A 95 -5.46 6.02 4.72
N PHE A 96 -6.41 5.40 5.38
CA PHE A 96 -7.79 5.83 5.44
C PHE A 96 -8.11 6.13 6.90
N SER A 97 -8.59 7.34 7.20
CA SER A 97 -8.89 7.77 8.56
C SER A 97 -10.03 8.77 8.55
N ASP A 98 -10.81 8.79 9.63
CA ASP A 98 -11.91 9.73 9.86
C ASP A 98 -11.42 11.11 10.36
N GLY A 99 -10.09 11.34 10.43
CA GLY A 99 -9.47 12.57 10.96
C GLY A 99 -8.41 13.21 10.05
N ASN A 100 -8.09 14.48 10.35
CA ASN A 100 -7.15 15.33 9.59
C ASN A 100 -5.65 15.08 9.89
N ASP A 101 -5.32 14.29 10.92
CA ASP A 101 -3.94 14.18 11.42
C ASP A 101 -3.07 13.24 10.56
N LEU A 102 -3.71 12.44 9.73
CA LEU A 102 -3.06 11.56 8.78
C LEU A 102 -3.18 12.16 7.39
N ASP A 103 -2.07 12.16 6.64
CA ASP A 103 -1.98 12.49 5.22
C ASP A 103 -2.77 11.44 4.40
N THR A 104 -4.09 11.51 4.56
CA THR A 104 -5.14 10.60 4.12
C THR A 104 -5.34 10.74 2.62
N LYS A 105 -5.65 9.62 1.98
CA LYS A 105 -6.13 9.66 0.59
C LYS A 105 -7.63 9.72 0.63
N ASP A 106 -8.21 10.74 0.01
CA ASP A 106 -9.65 10.85 -0.20
C ASP A 106 -10.18 9.55 -0.83
N LEU A 107 -10.93 8.81 -0.02
CA LEU A 107 -11.64 7.62 -0.43
C LEU A 107 -12.73 8.01 -1.41
N LYS A 108 -12.86 7.26 -2.51
CA LYS A 108 -14.03 7.37 -3.38
C LYS A 108 -15.05 6.29 -3.09
N THR A 109 -14.61 5.05 -2.90
CA THR A 109 -15.49 3.91 -2.65
C THR A 109 -14.80 2.93 -1.71
N PHE A 110 -15.48 2.55 -0.63
CA PHE A 110 -15.03 1.50 0.28
C PHE A 110 -16.11 0.41 0.37
N ASN A 111 -16.00 -0.63 -0.45
CA ASN A 111 -16.99 -1.71 -0.47
C ASN A 111 -16.56 -2.88 0.42
N LEU A 112 -17.03 -2.83 1.68
CA LEU A 112 -16.86 -3.87 2.70
C LEU A 112 -17.71 -5.12 2.44
N ASN A 113 -18.83 -4.96 1.72
CA ASN A 113 -19.87 -6.00 1.56
C ASN A 113 -19.64 -6.93 0.38
N SER A 114 -18.38 -7.06 -0.08
CA SER A 114 -18.10 -7.91 -1.24
C SER A 114 -18.21 -9.40 -0.91
N SER A 115 -18.75 -10.14 -1.88
CA SER A 115 -18.89 -11.60 -1.87
C SER A 115 -17.52 -12.29 -1.69
N ASN A 116 -17.48 -13.43 -1.00
CA ASN A 116 -16.29 -14.29 -0.79
C ASN A 116 -15.20 -13.79 0.17
N ASN A 117 -15.54 -13.07 1.25
CA ASN A 117 -14.56 -12.58 2.25
C ASN A 117 -13.49 -11.65 1.65
N ASP A 118 -13.78 -10.98 0.55
CA ASP A 118 -12.88 -9.98 -0.03
C ASP A 118 -13.32 -8.57 0.40
N ILE A 119 -12.41 -7.60 0.28
CA ILE A 119 -12.72 -6.16 0.41
C ILE A 119 -12.26 -5.47 -0.87
N TYR A 120 -13.12 -4.65 -1.46
CA TYR A 120 -12.78 -3.83 -2.62
C TYR A 120 -12.74 -2.37 -2.22
N ILE A 121 -11.65 -1.71 -2.56
CA ILE A 121 -11.36 -0.33 -2.18
C ILE A 121 -10.99 0.43 -3.43
N GLU A 122 -11.64 1.55 -3.68
CA GLU A 122 -11.34 2.44 -4.79
C GLU A 122 -11.07 3.86 -4.27
N PHE A 123 -9.95 4.43 -4.68
CA PHE A 123 -9.57 5.78 -4.25
C PHE A 123 -8.82 6.53 -5.36
N GLY A 124 -8.84 7.86 -5.25
CA GLY A 124 -8.27 8.77 -6.23
C GLY A 124 -9.16 9.02 -7.46
N LYS A 125 -8.65 9.78 -8.42
CA LYS A 125 -9.33 10.10 -9.69
C LYS A 125 -8.35 9.90 -10.82
N ALA A 126 -8.78 9.30 -11.94
CA ALA A 126 -7.96 9.26 -13.13
C ALA A 126 -7.87 10.68 -13.72
N SER A 127 -6.66 11.21 -13.86
CA SER A 127 -6.38 12.45 -14.60
C SER A 127 -4.96 12.42 -15.16
N PHE A 128 -4.55 13.47 -15.87
CA PHE A 128 -3.16 13.62 -16.30
C PHE A 128 -2.17 13.66 -15.12
N THR A 129 -2.61 14.09 -13.93
CA THR A 129 -1.74 14.27 -12.76
C THR A 129 -2.06 13.30 -11.61
N SER A 130 -3.13 12.51 -11.72
CA SER A 130 -3.63 11.63 -10.66
C SER A 130 -4.03 10.23 -11.19
N THR A 131 -4.03 9.26 -10.28
CA THR A 131 -4.31 7.86 -10.61
C THR A 131 -5.56 7.40 -9.85
N ASN A 132 -6.45 6.69 -10.53
CA ASN A 132 -7.48 5.90 -9.87
C ASN A 132 -6.89 4.54 -9.49
N VAL A 133 -7.11 4.10 -8.25
CA VAL A 133 -6.57 2.84 -7.72
C VAL A 133 -7.70 2.01 -7.17
N SER A 134 -7.83 0.78 -7.66
CA SER A 134 -8.71 -0.24 -7.13
C SER A 134 -7.86 -1.32 -6.46
N VAL A 135 -8.12 -1.61 -5.19
CA VAL A 135 -7.45 -2.64 -4.41
C VAL A 135 -8.47 -3.67 -3.97
N ARG A 136 -8.21 -4.94 -4.28
CA ARG A 136 -8.94 -6.09 -3.75
C ARG A 136 -8.06 -6.78 -2.71
N LEU A 137 -8.50 -6.77 -1.46
CA LEU A 137 -7.89 -7.52 -0.36
C LEU A 137 -8.61 -8.85 -0.21
N LYS A 138 -7.86 -9.97 -0.20
CA LYS A 138 -8.45 -11.31 -0.14
C LYS A 138 -8.45 -11.89 1.27
N ASN A 139 -9.44 -12.75 1.55
CA ASN A 139 -9.54 -13.53 2.80
C ASN A 139 -9.59 -12.67 4.07
N ILE A 140 -10.41 -11.61 4.06
CA ILE A 140 -10.72 -10.79 5.22
C ILE A 140 -12.01 -11.30 5.86
N SER A 141 -11.92 -11.73 7.12
CA SER A 141 -13.04 -12.32 7.85
C SER A 141 -14.13 -11.27 8.14
N LYS A 142 -15.31 -11.73 8.54
CA LYS A 142 -16.41 -10.81 8.89
C LYS A 142 -16.05 -9.97 10.12
N GLU A 143 -15.36 -10.56 11.08
CA GLU A 143 -14.91 -9.89 12.31
C GLU A 143 -13.87 -8.80 11.96
N GLU A 144 -12.91 -9.11 11.08
CA GLU A 144 -11.91 -8.13 10.63
C GLU A 144 -12.55 -6.97 9.85
N LYS A 145 -13.56 -7.26 9.02
CA LYS A 145 -14.32 -6.22 8.30
C LYS A 145 -15.01 -5.24 9.26
N GLN A 146 -15.52 -5.72 10.39
CA GLN A 146 -16.19 -4.88 11.40
C GLN A 146 -15.22 -3.94 12.14
N LEU A 147 -13.91 -4.24 12.12
CA LEU A 147 -12.89 -3.35 12.69
C LEU A 147 -12.64 -2.12 11.82
N ILE A 148 -13.03 -2.16 10.54
CA ILE A 148 -12.83 -1.04 9.63
C ILE A 148 -14.01 -0.06 9.79
N LYS A 149 -13.83 0.92 10.68
CA LYS A 149 -14.84 1.93 11.04
C LYS A 149 -14.56 3.28 10.38
N ILE A 150 -14.43 3.29 9.06
CA ILE A 150 -14.20 4.52 8.30
C ILE A 150 -15.53 5.01 7.76
N LYS A 151 -15.89 6.27 8.02
CA LYS A 151 -17.16 6.88 7.62
C LYS A 151 -17.04 7.78 6.40
#